data_AF-A0A444JDJ8-F1
#
_entry.id   AF-A0A444JDJ8-F1
#
_cell.length_a   1.000
_cell.length_b   1.000
_cell.length_c   1.000
_cell.angle_alpha   90.00
_cell.angle_beta   90.00
_cell.angle_gamma   90.00
#
_symmetry.space_group_name_H-M   'P 1'
#
loop_
_entity.id
_entity.type
_entity.pdbx_description
1 polymer ?
#
loop_
_entity_poly.entity_id
_entity_poly.type
_entity_poly.pdbx_seq_one_letter_code
_entity_poly.pdbx_strand_id
1 'polypeptide(L)'
;MRIWDINPGYLNRQSLLGEHRELHGIVSIIVNGKKGYSKHPETLRWVDYGWALKMRHELLAAEMSLRGFNEKTPVLTTSNEGIFNEGAWPEKYIDAPWEQFTLLAAKYEKKEQGRILLPKNGQQLWSQHKYSVMARNVPLYKKIGREVANISSLDSTDEFSALAALLTETLRTAPSPGGIRNALQHMWGYVSDHVPGSERNTEDWSLSKLLQSVQQGVLENQEPYLLASTALSELKIWIPEA
;
A
#
# COMPACT_ATOMS: atom_id res chain seq x y z
N MET A 1 -0.39 13.28 15.35
CA MET A 1 -0.77 13.21 13.94
C MET A 1 0.39 12.59 13.20
N ARG A 2 0.18 11.47 12.52
CA ARG A 2 1.17 10.78 11.71
C ARG A 2 0.48 10.15 10.52
N ILE A 3 1.04 10.35 9.32
CA ILE A 3 0.66 9.62 8.12
C ILE A 3 1.89 8.83 7.70
N TRP A 4 1.75 7.51 7.62
CA TRP A 4 2.83 6.62 7.20
C TRP A 4 2.91 6.64 5.67
N ASP A 5 4.11 6.61 5.11
CA ASP A 5 4.30 6.53 3.66
C ASP A 5 4.40 5.06 3.19
N ILE A 6 4.78 4.15 4.08
CA ILE A 6 4.78 2.70 3.82
C ILE A 6 3.36 2.12 3.72
N ASN A 7 3.24 0.95 3.09
CA ASN A 7 1.96 0.31 2.80
C ASN A 7 1.14 0.03 4.10
N PRO A 8 -0.19 0.28 4.12
CA PRO A 8 -1.04 0.02 5.28
C PRO A 8 -1.06 -1.44 5.78
N GLY A 9 -0.68 -2.40 4.92
CA GLY A 9 -0.48 -3.80 5.28
C GLY A 9 0.46 -4.00 6.46
N TYR A 10 1.46 -3.13 6.64
CA TYR A 10 2.40 -3.15 7.77
C TYR A 10 1.81 -2.63 9.08
N LEU A 11 0.69 -1.90 9.03
CA LEU A 11 0.10 -1.29 10.21
C LEU A 11 -0.73 -2.32 10.95
N ASN A 12 -0.51 -2.45 12.26
CA ASN A 12 -1.42 -3.22 13.11
C ASN A 12 -2.78 -2.52 13.24
N ARG A 13 -3.78 -3.21 13.80
CA ARG A 13 -5.15 -2.67 13.93
C ARG A 13 -5.19 -1.26 14.53
N GLN A 14 -4.46 -1.03 15.63
CA GLN A 14 -4.46 0.27 16.30
C GLN A 14 -3.82 1.37 15.46
N SER A 15 -2.73 1.07 14.75
CA SER A 15 -2.03 2.04 13.92
C SER A 15 -2.78 2.33 12.62
N LEU A 16 -3.43 1.33 12.02
CA LEU A 16 -4.29 1.49 10.85
C LEU A 16 -5.48 2.41 11.15
N LEU A 17 -6.24 2.10 12.20
CA LEU A 17 -7.39 2.92 12.61
C LEU A 17 -6.96 4.30 13.13
N GLY A 18 -5.81 4.36 13.80
CA GLY A 18 -5.21 5.61 14.29
C GLY A 18 -4.84 6.54 13.14
N GLU A 19 -4.11 6.04 12.15
CA GLU A 19 -3.74 6.82 10.95
C GLU A 19 -5.00 7.26 10.18
N HIS A 20 -5.97 6.36 9.98
CA HIS A 20 -7.24 6.72 9.33
C HIS A 20 -7.92 7.93 10.00
N ARG A 21 -8.00 7.92 11.35
CA ARG A 21 -8.54 9.04 12.12
C ARG A 21 -7.68 10.30 12.02
N GLU A 22 -6.36 10.16 12.07
CA GLU A 22 -5.44 11.30 11.98
C GLU A 22 -5.46 11.94 10.59
N LEU A 23 -5.59 11.16 9.51
CA LEU A 23 -5.77 11.64 8.15
C LEU A 23 -7.05 12.48 8.03
N HIS A 24 -8.18 12.00 8.54
CA HIS A 24 -9.41 12.80 8.63
C HIS A 24 -9.22 14.10 9.41
N GLY A 25 -8.43 14.05 10.48
CA GLY A 25 -8.03 15.24 11.23
C GLY A 25 -7.28 16.25 10.36
N ILE A 26 -6.29 15.79 9.58
CA ILE A 26 -5.50 16.64 8.66
C ILE A 26 -6.40 17.23 7.58
N VAL A 27 -7.20 16.41 6.91
CA VAL A 27 -8.18 16.85 5.91
C VAL A 27 -9.11 17.92 6.50
N SER A 28 -9.64 17.68 7.71
CA SER A 28 -10.52 18.64 8.37
C SER A 28 -9.82 19.96 8.70
N ILE A 29 -8.55 19.94 9.09
CA ILE A 29 -7.77 21.15 9.35
C ILE A 29 -7.55 21.94 8.05
N ILE A 30 -7.13 21.27 6.99
CA ILE A 30 -6.83 21.90 5.69
C ILE A 30 -8.09 22.47 5.05
N VAL A 31 -9.15 21.66 4.92
CA VAL A 31 -10.39 22.06 4.24
C VAL A 31 -11.13 23.18 4.97
N ASN A 32 -11.12 23.18 6.32
CA ASN A 32 -11.88 24.15 7.11
C ASN A 32 -11.01 25.28 7.70
N GLY A 33 -9.73 25.37 7.35
CA GLY A 33 -8.81 26.39 7.86
C GLY A 33 -8.69 26.43 9.39
N LYS A 34 -8.74 25.27 10.06
CA LYS A 34 -8.71 25.22 11.54
C LYS A 34 -7.34 25.63 12.07
N LYS A 35 -7.31 26.34 13.22
CA LYS A 35 -6.05 26.80 13.85
C LYS A 35 -5.35 25.72 14.69
N GLY A 36 -6.10 24.79 15.28
CA GLY A 36 -5.53 23.71 16.09
C GLY A 36 -4.74 22.73 15.22
N TYR A 37 -3.50 22.44 15.60
CA TYR A 37 -2.57 21.56 14.88
C TYR A 37 -2.23 21.99 13.42
N SER A 38 -2.63 23.18 12.96
CA SER A 38 -2.31 23.64 11.60
C SER A 38 -0.82 23.78 11.33
N LYS A 39 -0.02 24.01 12.38
CA LYS A 39 1.44 24.09 12.32
C LYS A 39 2.12 22.74 12.61
N HIS A 40 1.37 21.65 12.74
CA HIS A 40 1.95 20.33 12.93
C HIS A 40 2.72 19.92 11.66
N PRO A 41 3.93 19.32 11.76
CA PRO A 41 4.74 18.94 10.60
C PRO A 41 3.98 18.13 9.55
N GLU A 42 3.19 17.12 9.97
CA GLU A 42 2.32 16.39 9.06
C GLU A 42 1.29 17.29 8.38
N THR A 43 0.57 18.13 9.11
CA THR A 43 -0.42 19.01 8.49
C THR A 43 0.23 19.89 7.42
N LEU A 44 1.38 20.50 7.72
CA LEU A 44 2.14 21.32 6.78
C LEU A 44 2.63 20.52 5.56
N ARG A 45 3.08 19.27 5.76
CA ARG A 45 3.54 18.38 4.68
C ARG A 45 2.45 18.08 3.66
N TRP A 46 1.20 18.01 4.10
CA TRP A 46 0.05 17.62 3.27
C TRP A 46 -0.78 18.81 2.74
N VAL A 47 -0.42 20.06 3.10
CA VAL A 47 -1.00 21.26 2.47
C VAL A 47 -0.79 21.17 0.95
N ASP A 48 -1.83 21.49 0.18
CA ASP A 48 -1.84 21.45 -1.29
C ASP A 48 -1.72 20.06 -1.94
N TYR A 49 -1.72 18.98 -1.15
CA TYR A 49 -1.69 17.58 -1.63
C TYR A 49 -3.03 16.84 -1.45
N GLY A 50 -4.13 17.48 -1.82
CA GLY A 50 -5.49 16.96 -1.65
C GLY A 50 -5.74 15.63 -2.38
N TRP A 51 -5.14 15.45 -3.57
CA TRP A 51 -5.19 14.20 -4.31
C TRP A 51 -4.47 13.07 -3.56
N ALA A 52 -3.24 13.30 -3.08
CA ALA A 52 -2.50 12.27 -2.35
C ALA A 52 -3.16 11.94 -0.99
N LEU A 53 -3.81 12.90 -0.32
CA LEU A 53 -4.61 12.62 0.89
C LEU A 53 -5.75 11.65 0.58
N LYS A 54 -6.45 11.85 -0.55
CA LYS A 54 -7.48 10.93 -1.03
C LYS A 54 -6.88 9.56 -1.33
N MET A 55 -5.78 9.49 -2.09
CA MET A 55 -5.13 8.21 -2.42
C MET A 55 -4.65 7.46 -1.16
N ARG A 56 -4.10 8.17 -0.17
CA ARG A 56 -3.70 7.57 1.11
C ARG A 56 -4.91 7.06 1.89
N HIS A 57 -6.02 7.81 1.89
CA HIS A 57 -7.28 7.36 2.48
C HIS A 57 -7.79 6.08 1.81
N GLU A 58 -7.80 6.02 0.48
CA GLU A 58 -8.21 4.83 -0.28
C GLU A 58 -7.32 3.61 0.01
N LEU A 59 -6.01 3.80 0.16
CA LEU A 59 -5.08 2.75 0.60
C LEU A 59 -5.44 2.20 1.99
N LEU A 60 -5.73 3.09 2.95
CA LEU A 60 -6.16 2.70 4.29
C LEU A 60 -7.51 1.96 4.24
N ALA A 61 -8.46 2.49 3.49
CA ALA A 61 -9.79 1.91 3.32
C ALA A 61 -9.75 0.53 2.64
N ALA A 62 -8.88 0.35 1.64
CA ALA A 62 -8.68 -0.94 0.96
C ALA A 62 -8.12 -1.99 1.92
N GLU A 63 -7.13 -1.63 2.75
CA GLU A 63 -6.58 -2.52 3.77
C GLU A 63 -7.60 -2.81 4.88
N MET A 64 -8.35 -1.80 5.31
CA MET A 64 -9.44 -1.93 6.28
C MET A 64 -10.51 -2.91 5.78
N SER A 65 -10.96 -2.73 4.53
CA SER A 65 -11.93 -3.60 3.88
C SER A 65 -11.44 -5.04 3.78
N LEU A 66 -10.17 -5.26 3.38
CA LEU A 66 -9.57 -6.59 3.32
C LEU A 66 -9.56 -7.30 4.69
N ARG A 67 -9.41 -6.54 5.78
CA ARG A 67 -9.41 -7.05 7.16
C ARG A 67 -10.80 -7.09 7.81
N GLY A 68 -11.87 -6.86 7.04
CA GLY A 68 -13.25 -6.92 7.52
C GLY A 68 -13.73 -5.69 8.30
N PHE A 69 -13.00 -4.58 8.25
CA PHE A 69 -13.48 -3.30 8.77
C PHE A 69 -14.40 -2.63 7.74
N ASN A 70 -15.48 -2.01 8.23
CA ASN A 70 -16.42 -1.28 7.39
C ASN A 70 -16.08 0.21 7.40
N GLU A 71 -15.46 0.69 6.32
CA GLU A 71 -15.15 2.11 6.14
C GLU A 71 -16.36 2.86 5.57
N LYS A 72 -16.78 3.94 6.24
CA LYS A 72 -18.03 4.68 5.94
C LYS A 72 -17.83 6.19 5.78
N THR A 73 -16.59 6.65 5.84
CA THR A 73 -16.25 8.07 5.81
C THR A 73 -15.28 8.34 4.66
N PRO A 74 -15.77 8.34 3.41
CA PRO A 74 -14.91 8.65 2.26
C PRO A 74 -14.35 10.08 2.38
N VAL A 75 -13.07 10.24 2.02
CA VAL A 75 -12.46 11.56 1.90
C VAL A 75 -12.83 12.15 0.54
N LEU A 76 -13.77 13.09 0.57
CA LEU A 76 -14.22 13.85 -0.60
C LEU A 76 -13.39 15.13 -0.76
N THR A 77 -12.07 15.01 -0.85
CA THR A 77 -11.24 16.15 -1.29
C THR A 77 -11.42 16.29 -2.79
N THR A 78 -12.11 17.35 -3.22
CA THR A 78 -12.33 17.64 -4.64
C THR A 78 -11.04 18.14 -5.28
N SER A 79 -10.72 17.58 -6.45
CA SER A 79 -9.82 18.17 -7.46
C SER A 79 -10.34 19.52 -8.00
N ASN A 80 -11.59 19.88 -7.72
CA ASN A 80 -12.19 21.05 -8.33
C ASN A 80 -11.82 22.34 -7.59
N GLU A 81 -11.18 23.21 -8.39
CA GLU A 81 -10.86 24.63 -8.17
C GLU A 81 -9.63 24.92 -7.30
N GLY A 82 -8.46 24.60 -7.85
CA GLY A 82 -7.47 25.68 -8.09
C GLY A 82 -6.21 25.73 -7.24
N ILE A 83 -5.97 24.86 -6.26
CA ILE A 83 -4.73 24.92 -5.42
C ILE A 83 -4.12 23.54 -5.11
N PHE A 84 -4.78 22.42 -5.41
CA PHE A 84 -4.25 21.09 -5.13
C PHE A 84 -3.51 20.50 -6.33
N ASN A 85 -2.26 20.06 -6.15
CA ASN A 85 -1.48 19.40 -7.21
C ASN A 85 -2.08 18.02 -7.49
N GLU A 86 -2.87 17.91 -8.56
CA GLU A 86 -3.37 16.63 -9.04
C GLU A 86 -2.19 15.70 -9.39
N GLY A 87 -2.20 14.48 -8.85
CA GLY A 87 -1.18 13.48 -9.14
C GLY A 87 0.16 13.63 -8.40
N ALA A 88 0.31 14.59 -7.49
CA ALA A 88 1.54 14.76 -6.70
C ALA A 88 1.40 14.22 -5.28
N TRP A 89 2.45 13.54 -4.81
CA TRP A 89 2.66 13.20 -3.40
C TRP A 89 3.62 14.22 -2.77
N PRO A 90 3.57 14.42 -1.44
CA PRO A 90 4.59 15.22 -0.77
C PRO A 90 5.99 14.66 -1.04
N GLU A 91 6.88 15.52 -1.56
CA GLU A 91 8.26 15.11 -1.93
C GLU A 91 9.12 14.75 -0.72
N LYS A 92 8.87 15.42 0.42
CA LYS A 92 9.67 15.26 1.63
C LYS A 92 8.99 14.31 2.59
N TYR A 93 9.76 13.36 3.08
CA TYR A 93 9.41 12.53 4.22
C TYR A 93 9.65 13.29 5.53
N ILE A 94 8.80 13.07 6.54
CA ILE A 94 9.14 13.43 7.92
C ILE A 94 10.12 12.39 8.48
N ASP A 95 9.77 11.11 8.33
CA ASP A 95 10.64 9.97 8.57
C ASP A 95 10.75 9.20 7.24
N ALA A 96 11.95 8.92 6.76
CA ALA A 96 12.16 8.16 5.53
C ALA A 96 11.53 6.75 5.62
N PRO A 97 11.20 6.08 4.51
CA PRO A 97 10.50 4.79 4.54
C PRO A 97 11.18 3.71 5.41
N TRP A 98 12.51 3.66 5.41
CA TRP A 98 13.26 2.73 6.26
C TRP A 98 13.18 3.08 7.75
N GLU A 99 13.19 4.38 8.10
CA GLU A 99 13.00 4.87 9.47
C GLU A 99 11.61 4.52 9.97
N GLN A 100 10.60 4.59 9.10
CA GLN A 100 9.23 4.20 9.43
C GLN A 100 9.13 2.72 9.83
N PHE A 101 9.84 1.82 9.16
CA PHE A 101 9.91 0.41 9.58
C PHE A 101 10.54 0.26 10.97
N THR A 102 11.62 1.00 11.25
CA THR A 102 12.27 1.02 12.58
C THR A 102 11.33 1.53 13.68
N LEU A 103 10.61 2.62 13.41
CA LEU A 103 9.63 3.20 14.34
C LEU A 103 8.47 2.23 14.61
N LEU A 104 7.98 1.54 13.58
CA LEU A 104 6.97 0.50 13.75
C LEU A 104 7.49 -0.70 14.53
N ALA A 105 8.72 -1.14 14.27
CA ALA A 105 9.33 -2.25 14.99
C ALA A 105 9.41 -1.96 16.50
N ALA A 106 9.87 -0.77 16.88
CA ALA A 106 9.86 -0.32 18.27
C ALA A 106 8.43 -0.23 18.85
N LYS A 107 7.48 0.28 18.08
CA LYS A 107 6.07 0.39 18.50
C LYS A 107 5.41 -0.99 18.71
N TYR A 108 5.86 -2.01 17.99
CA TYR A 108 5.24 -3.34 17.95
C TYR A 108 5.99 -4.42 18.75
N GLU A 109 7.08 -4.09 19.44
CA GLU A 109 7.88 -5.05 20.23
C GLU A 109 7.03 -5.99 21.11
N LYS A 110 5.95 -5.47 21.68
CA LYS A 110 5.02 -6.21 22.57
C LYS A 110 3.57 -6.17 22.10
N LYS A 111 3.35 -5.94 20.80
CA LYS A 111 2.02 -5.81 20.21
C LYS A 111 1.90 -6.70 18.98
N GLU A 112 0.66 -7.04 18.65
CA GLU A 112 0.35 -7.63 17.36
C GLU A 112 0.84 -6.72 16.22
N GLN A 113 1.42 -7.32 15.18
CA GLN A 113 1.88 -6.62 13.98
C GLN A 113 0.73 -6.39 12.98
N GLY A 114 1.04 -5.80 11.83
CA GLY A 114 0.11 -5.73 10.71
C GLY A 114 -0.14 -7.09 10.06
N ARG A 115 -1.04 -7.11 9.08
CA ARG A 115 -1.26 -8.29 8.21
C ARG A 115 0.06 -8.71 7.56
N ILE A 116 0.83 -7.73 7.09
CA ILE A 116 2.17 -7.92 6.58
C ILE A 116 3.15 -7.68 7.74
N LEU A 117 3.96 -8.69 8.06
CA LEU A 117 5.02 -8.56 9.04
C LEU A 117 6.08 -7.57 8.57
N LEU A 118 6.67 -6.83 9.51
CA LEU A 118 7.77 -5.93 9.18
C LEU A 118 8.95 -6.74 8.61
N PRO A 119 9.51 -6.31 7.45
CA PRO A 119 10.54 -7.08 6.78
C PRO A 119 11.83 -7.04 7.59
N LYS A 120 12.45 -8.21 7.79
CA LYS A 120 13.73 -8.34 8.52
C LYS A 120 14.94 -7.99 7.66
N ASN A 121 14.78 -8.05 6.34
CA ASN A 121 15.82 -7.78 5.36
C ASN A 121 15.18 -7.37 4.03
N GLY A 122 16.01 -6.93 3.08
CA GLY A 122 15.50 -6.49 1.79
C GLY A 122 14.91 -7.62 0.91
N GLN A 123 15.26 -8.89 1.14
CA GLN A 123 14.63 -10.03 0.45
C GLN A 123 13.16 -10.18 0.83
N GLN A 124 12.85 -10.07 2.13
CA GLN A 124 11.47 -10.07 2.61
C GLN A 124 10.72 -8.83 2.11
N LEU A 125 11.35 -7.64 2.20
CA LEU A 125 10.76 -6.41 1.71
C LEU A 125 10.41 -6.53 0.21
N TRP A 126 11.33 -7.04 -0.61
CA TRP A 126 11.09 -7.28 -2.03
C TRP A 126 9.97 -8.29 -2.27
N SER A 127 9.99 -9.43 -1.59
CA SER A 127 8.97 -10.48 -1.75
C SER A 127 7.56 -9.95 -1.49
N GLN A 128 7.40 -9.10 -0.47
CA GLN A 128 6.11 -8.49 -0.11
C GLN A 128 5.60 -7.52 -1.19
N HIS A 129 6.49 -6.83 -1.91
CA HIS A 129 6.15 -5.80 -2.90
C HIS A 129 6.14 -6.26 -4.36
N LYS A 130 6.64 -7.48 -4.65
CA LYS A 130 6.98 -7.89 -6.02
C LYS A 130 5.82 -7.75 -7.01
N TYR A 131 4.58 -8.07 -6.61
CA TYR A 131 3.41 -7.99 -7.50
C TYR A 131 2.95 -6.55 -7.72
N SER A 132 3.04 -5.68 -6.71
CA SER A 132 2.79 -4.25 -6.87
C SER A 132 3.80 -3.62 -7.84
N VAL A 133 5.07 -4.04 -7.80
CA VAL A 133 6.08 -3.57 -8.76
C VAL A 133 5.85 -4.15 -10.15
N MET A 134 5.53 -5.45 -10.26
CA MET A 134 5.21 -6.10 -11.52
C MET A 134 4.05 -5.42 -12.26
N ALA A 135 3.01 -5.00 -11.54
CA ALA A 135 1.87 -4.31 -12.12
C ALA A 135 2.22 -2.96 -12.78
N ARG A 136 3.35 -2.36 -12.38
CA ARG A 136 3.79 -1.04 -12.86
C ARG A 136 4.92 -1.13 -13.87
N ASN A 137 5.93 -1.96 -13.59
CA ASN A 137 7.18 -1.96 -14.34
C ASN A 137 7.84 -3.34 -14.28
N VAL A 138 7.57 -4.16 -15.30
CA VAL A 138 8.16 -5.50 -15.45
C VAL A 138 9.69 -5.46 -15.57
N PRO A 139 10.32 -4.53 -16.33
CA PRO A 139 11.77 -4.36 -16.33
C PRO A 139 12.35 -4.11 -14.93
N LEU A 140 11.76 -3.21 -14.15
CA LEU A 140 12.17 -2.92 -12.77
C LEU A 140 11.99 -4.13 -11.87
N TYR A 141 10.87 -4.85 -12.00
CA TYR A 141 10.64 -6.11 -11.29
C TYR A 141 11.76 -7.13 -11.52
N LYS A 142 12.16 -7.33 -12.79
CA LYS A 142 13.26 -8.24 -13.15
C LYS A 142 14.62 -7.73 -12.66
N LYS A 143 14.82 -6.41 -12.60
CA LYS A 143 16.05 -5.79 -12.09
C LYS A 143 16.20 -6.03 -10.59
N ILE A 144 15.22 -5.60 -9.79
CA ILE A 144 15.25 -5.75 -8.32
C ILE A 144 15.33 -7.23 -7.95
N GLY A 145 14.57 -8.10 -8.62
CA GLY A 145 14.62 -9.54 -8.36
C GLY A 145 16.01 -10.16 -8.54
N ARG A 146 16.78 -9.71 -9.55
CA ARG A 146 18.17 -10.15 -9.74
C ARG A 146 19.11 -9.57 -8.70
N GLU A 147 18.97 -8.28 -8.37
CA GLU A 147 19.79 -7.61 -7.36
C GLU A 147 19.62 -8.29 -5.99
N VAL A 148 18.38 -8.46 -5.54
CA VAL A 148 18.05 -9.07 -4.25
C VAL A 148 18.44 -10.56 -4.16
N ALA A 149 18.42 -11.30 -5.28
CA ALA A 149 18.82 -12.71 -5.32
C ALA A 149 20.35 -12.91 -5.29
N ASN A 150 21.11 -11.96 -5.83
CA ASN A 150 22.57 -12.03 -5.88
C ASN A 150 23.23 -11.49 -4.60
N ILE A 151 22.47 -10.81 -3.75
CA ILE A 151 22.94 -10.26 -2.49
C ILE A 151 22.71 -11.31 -1.40
N SER A 152 23.79 -11.92 -0.91
CA SER A 152 23.77 -12.92 0.16
C SER A 152 23.18 -12.40 1.47
N SER A 153 23.09 -11.08 1.64
CA SER A 153 22.27 -10.44 2.65
C SER A 153 22.23 -8.93 2.40
N LEU A 154 21.04 -8.34 2.31
CA LEU A 154 20.85 -6.88 2.39
C LEU A 154 21.07 -6.47 3.85
N ASP A 155 22.29 -6.65 4.34
CA ASP A 155 22.70 -6.40 5.72
C ASP A 155 23.16 -4.96 5.92
N SER A 156 23.51 -4.25 4.83
CA SER A 156 23.83 -2.84 4.94
C SER A 156 22.55 -2.01 5.06
N THR A 157 22.51 -1.12 6.05
CA THR A 157 21.40 -0.19 6.27
C THR A 157 21.12 0.67 5.03
N ASP A 158 22.16 0.99 4.26
CA ASP A 158 22.08 1.83 3.06
C ASP A 158 21.32 1.14 1.92
N GLU A 159 21.57 -0.14 1.66
CA GLU A 159 20.86 -0.86 0.59
C GLU A 159 19.40 -1.11 0.94
N PHE A 160 19.11 -1.44 2.21
CA PHE A 160 17.72 -1.56 2.69
C PHE A 160 16.99 -0.22 2.58
N SER A 161 17.66 0.88 2.96
CA SER A 161 17.14 2.25 2.84
C SER A 161 16.80 2.61 1.39
N ALA A 162 17.73 2.37 0.46
CA ALA A 162 17.53 2.62 -0.95
C ALA A 162 16.37 1.79 -1.54
N LEU A 163 16.28 0.50 -1.17
CA LEU A 163 15.19 -0.36 -1.61
C LEU A 163 13.84 0.10 -1.05
N ALA A 164 13.76 0.45 0.25
CA ALA A 164 12.53 0.94 0.87
C ALA A 164 12.02 2.22 0.22
N ALA A 165 12.92 3.17 -0.08
CA ALA A 165 12.58 4.39 -0.81
C ALA A 165 12.08 4.07 -2.24
N LEU A 166 12.83 3.26 -2.99
CA LEU A 166 12.47 2.87 -4.36
C LEU A 166 11.08 2.22 -4.43
N LEU A 167 10.78 1.29 -3.53
CA LEU A 167 9.50 0.60 -3.49
C LEU A 167 8.36 1.55 -3.11
N THR A 168 8.57 2.43 -2.12
CA THR A 168 7.58 3.43 -1.71
C THR A 168 7.23 4.36 -2.86
N GLU A 169 8.22 4.91 -3.56
CA GLU A 169 7.99 5.77 -4.72
C GLU A 169 7.36 5.02 -5.89
N THR A 170 7.75 3.76 -6.11
CA THR A 170 7.13 2.94 -7.17
C THR A 170 5.63 2.79 -6.92
N LEU A 171 5.21 2.48 -5.69
CA LEU A 171 3.80 2.25 -5.34
C LEU A 171 2.92 3.51 -5.39
N ARG A 172 3.52 4.70 -5.39
CA ARG A 172 2.83 6.00 -5.54
C ARG A 172 2.33 6.27 -6.97
N THR A 173 2.79 5.49 -7.94
CA THR A 173 2.37 5.61 -9.36
C THR A 173 1.24 4.66 -9.69
N ALA A 174 0.34 5.07 -10.60
CA ALA A 174 -0.74 4.21 -11.08
C ALA A 174 -0.19 3.11 -12.01
N PRO A 175 -0.52 1.83 -11.79
CA PRO A 175 -0.26 0.76 -12.76
C PRO A 175 -1.18 0.87 -13.99
N SER A 176 -0.77 0.28 -15.11
CA SER A 176 -1.67 0.11 -16.26
C SER A 176 -2.70 -1.00 -16.01
N PRO A 177 -3.89 -0.96 -16.63
CA PRO A 177 -4.88 -2.04 -16.49
C PRO A 177 -4.33 -3.43 -16.87
N GLY A 178 -3.51 -3.51 -17.93
CA GLY A 178 -2.84 -4.75 -18.33
C GLY A 178 -1.80 -5.23 -17.32
N GLY A 179 -1.08 -4.29 -16.67
CA GLY A 179 -0.16 -4.59 -15.60
C GLY A 179 -0.86 -5.13 -14.34
N ILE A 180 -1.98 -4.51 -13.93
CA ILE A 180 -2.83 -5.03 -12.85
C ILE A 180 -3.28 -6.45 -13.18
N ARG A 181 -3.83 -6.68 -14.38
CA ARG A 181 -4.27 -8.02 -14.82
C ARG A 181 -3.14 -9.04 -14.69
N ASN A 182 -1.97 -8.73 -15.25
CA ASN A 182 -0.81 -9.63 -15.22
C ASN A 182 -0.41 -9.99 -13.77
N ALA A 183 -0.30 -8.99 -12.89
CA ALA A 183 0.03 -9.24 -11.48
C ALA A 183 -1.03 -10.10 -10.78
N LEU A 184 -2.32 -9.82 -10.99
CA LEU A 184 -3.41 -10.58 -10.40
C LEU A 184 -3.51 -12.01 -10.97
N GLN A 185 -3.23 -12.23 -12.25
CA GLN A 185 -3.16 -13.58 -12.83
C GLN A 185 -2.04 -14.40 -12.21
N HIS A 186 -0.87 -13.79 -11.96
CA HIS A 186 0.20 -14.44 -11.22
C HIS A 186 -0.20 -14.78 -9.78
N MET A 187 -0.93 -13.90 -9.09
CA MET A 187 -1.46 -14.18 -7.75
C MET A 187 -2.54 -15.27 -7.78
N TRP A 188 -3.42 -15.24 -8.78
CA TRP A 188 -4.49 -16.22 -8.98
C TRP A 188 -3.95 -17.65 -9.08
N GLY A 189 -2.82 -17.84 -9.77
CA GLY A 189 -2.17 -19.15 -9.88
C GLY A 189 -1.78 -19.81 -8.54
N TYR A 190 -1.67 -19.06 -7.44
CA TYR A 190 -1.41 -19.63 -6.10
C TYR A 190 -2.67 -20.18 -5.45
N VAL A 191 -3.85 -19.68 -5.81
CA VAL A 191 -5.11 -19.97 -5.11
C VAL A 191 -6.14 -20.66 -5.98
N SER A 192 -5.98 -20.66 -7.30
CA SER A 192 -6.95 -21.22 -8.26
C SER A 192 -7.26 -22.70 -8.00
N ASP A 193 -6.25 -23.49 -7.64
CA ASP A 193 -6.41 -24.93 -7.41
C ASP A 193 -7.26 -25.25 -6.18
N HIS A 194 -7.43 -24.27 -5.27
CA HIS A 194 -8.22 -24.40 -4.06
C HIS A 194 -9.65 -23.86 -4.20
N VAL A 195 -10.00 -23.26 -5.35
CA VAL A 195 -11.35 -22.77 -5.64
C VAL A 195 -12.07 -23.80 -6.51
N PRO A 196 -13.03 -24.58 -5.97
CA PRO A 196 -13.71 -25.63 -6.72
C PRO A 196 -14.46 -25.07 -7.92
N GLY A 197 -14.28 -25.69 -9.09
CA GLY A 197 -14.92 -25.26 -10.34
C GLY A 197 -14.35 -23.96 -10.92
N SER A 198 -13.22 -23.48 -10.42
CA SER A 198 -12.61 -22.27 -10.94
C SER A 198 -11.96 -22.49 -12.30
N GLU A 199 -12.20 -21.56 -13.22
CA GLU A 199 -11.51 -21.52 -14.51
C GLU A 199 -10.09 -21.01 -14.27
N ARG A 200 -9.08 -21.77 -14.74
CA ARG A 200 -7.70 -21.26 -14.79
C ARG A 200 -7.58 -20.08 -15.75
N ASN A 201 -8.47 -20.00 -16.74
CA ASN A 201 -8.54 -18.87 -17.66
C ASN A 201 -9.35 -17.73 -17.02
N THR A 202 -8.74 -16.56 -16.89
CA THR A 202 -9.34 -15.35 -16.30
C THR A 202 -9.34 -14.17 -17.27
N GLU A 203 -9.06 -14.40 -18.56
CA GLU A 203 -8.96 -13.34 -19.57
C GLU A 203 -10.23 -12.48 -19.65
N ASP A 204 -11.39 -13.13 -19.61
CA ASP A 204 -12.69 -12.45 -19.72
C ASP A 204 -13.18 -11.81 -18.42
N TRP A 205 -12.46 -11.99 -17.31
CA TRP A 205 -12.86 -11.42 -16.03
C TRP A 205 -12.53 -9.94 -15.96
N SER A 206 -13.41 -9.14 -15.35
CA SER A 206 -13.06 -7.77 -14.96
C SER A 206 -11.94 -7.78 -13.91
N LEU A 207 -11.16 -6.70 -13.85
CA LEU A 207 -10.10 -6.56 -12.84
C LEU A 207 -10.67 -6.67 -11.42
N SER A 208 -11.84 -6.09 -11.17
CA SER A 208 -12.53 -6.16 -9.88
C SER A 208 -12.90 -7.59 -9.51
N LYS A 209 -13.47 -8.36 -10.45
CA LYS A 209 -13.79 -9.78 -10.23
C LYS A 209 -12.53 -10.58 -9.94
N LEU A 210 -11.47 -10.38 -10.73
CA LEU A 210 -10.21 -11.09 -10.56
C LEU A 210 -9.55 -10.79 -9.20
N LEU A 211 -9.51 -9.52 -8.78
CA LEU A 211 -8.99 -9.14 -7.47
C LEU A 211 -9.82 -9.76 -6.33
N GLN A 212 -11.15 -9.70 -6.42
CA GLN A 212 -12.03 -10.28 -5.40
C GLN A 212 -11.84 -11.79 -5.27
N SER A 213 -11.74 -12.52 -6.39
CA SER A 213 -11.49 -13.96 -6.36
C SER A 213 -10.11 -14.28 -5.79
N VAL A 214 -9.07 -13.50 -6.10
CA VAL A 214 -7.74 -13.63 -5.48
C VAL A 214 -7.85 -13.39 -3.97
N GLN A 215 -8.47 -12.30 -3.53
CA GLN A 215 -8.64 -11.97 -2.11
C GLN A 215 -9.38 -13.07 -1.35
N GLN A 216 -10.50 -13.56 -1.89
CA GLN A 216 -11.27 -14.65 -1.32
C GLN A 216 -10.42 -15.92 -1.19
N GLY A 217 -9.78 -16.35 -2.30
CA GLY A 217 -8.94 -17.54 -2.29
C GLY A 217 -7.77 -17.44 -1.30
N VAL A 218 -7.16 -16.27 -1.16
CA VAL A 218 -6.06 -16.05 -0.20
C VAL A 218 -6.57 -16.12 1.25
N LEU A 219 -7.71 -15.50 1.55
CA LEU A 219 -8.27 -15.46 2.90
C LEU A 219 -8.82 -16.83 3.34
N GLU A 220 -9.50 -17.56 2.45
CA GLU A 220 -10.06 -18.88 2.73
C GLU A 220 -8.95 -19.93 2.94
N ASN A 221 -7.89 -19.88 2.14
CA ASN A 221 -6.80 -20.86 2.21
C ASN A 221 -5.63 -20.42 3.10
N GLN A 222 -5.71 -19.21 3.67
CA GLN A 222 -4.64 -18.61 4.47
C GLN A 222 -3.27 -18.63 3.75
N GLU A 223 -3.26 -18.37 2.44
CA GLU A 223 -2.05 -18.51 1.60
C GLU A 223 -0.96 -17.52 2.06
N PRO A 224 0.10 -17.98 2.77
CA PRO A 224 0.99 -17.09 3.52
C PRO A 224 1.74 -16.12 2.60
N TYR A 225 2.09 -16.57 1.40
CA TYR A 225 2.85 -15.77 0.46
C TYR A 225 2.07 -14.53 0.00
N LEU A 226 0.78 -14.71 -0.27
CA LEU A 226 -0.09 -13.63 -0.74
C LEU A 226 -0.67 -12.82 0.41
N LEU A 227 -0.91 -13.42 1.58
CA LEU A 227 -1.26 -12.69 2.80
C LEU A 227 -0.20 -11.65 3.16
N ALA A 228 1.07 -11.91 2.87
CA ALA A 228 2.17 -10.97 3.08
C ALA A 228 2.35 -9.97 1.91
N SER A 229 1.53 -10.02 0.85
CA SER A 229 1.69 -9.15 -0.31
C SER A 229 0.99 -7.80 -0.14
N THR A 230 1.68 -6.71 -0.54
CA THR A 230 1.07 -5.37 -0.62
C THR A 230 -0.02 -5.32 -1.67
N ALA A 231 0.17 -6.02 -2.80
CA ALA A 231 -0.75 -6.08 -3.92
C ALA A 231 -2.15 -6.59 -3.57
N LEU A 232 -2.27 -7.38 -2.50
CA LEU A 232 -3.53 -7.97 -2.07
C LEU A 232 -4.58 -6.92 -1.70
N SER A 233 -4.17 -5.76 -1.19
CA SER A 233 -5.07 -4.63 -0.89
C SER A 233 -4.82 -3.42 -1.76
N GLU A 234 -3.57 -3.06 -2.02
CA GLU A 234 -3.22 -1.79 -2.66
C GLU A 234 -3.69 -1.69 -4.11
N LEU A 235 -3.70 -2.78 -4.88
CA LEU A 235 -4.15 -2.73 -6.28
C LEU A 235 -5.62 -2.31 -6.42
N LYS A 236 -6.43 -2.49 -5.36
CA LYS A 236 -7.85 -2.12 -5.35
C LYS A 236 -8.08 -0.66 -5.72
N ILE A 237 -7.23 0.26 -5.23
CA ILE A 237 -7.44 1.71 -5.41
C ILE A 237 -7.25 2.15 -6.87
N TRP A 238 -6.56 1.33 -7.67
CA TRP A 238 -6.25 1.60 -9.07
C TRP A 238 -7.22 0.94 -10.04
N ILE A 239 -8.17 0.16 -9.52
CA ILE A 239 -9.22 -0.47 -10.31
C ILE A 239 -10.46 0.43 -10.23
N PRO A 240 -10.97 0.95 -11.36
CA PRO A 240 -12.18 1.75 -11.37
C PRO A 240 -13.35 0.99 -10.73
N GLU A 241 -14.15 1.69 -9.92
CA GLU A 241 -15.45 1.18 -9.49
C GLU A 241 -16.35 1.02 -10.73
N ALA A 242 -17.03 -0.12 -10.83
CA ALA A 242 -17.89 -0.49 -11.96
C ALA A 242 -19.28 0.13 -11.83
#